data_AF-A0A3P7L9R2-F1
#
_entry.id   AF-A0A3P7L9R2-F1
#
_cell.length_a   1.000
_cell.length_b   1.000
_cell.length_c   1.000
_cell.angle_alpha   90.00
_cell.angle_beta   90.00
_cell.angle_gamma   90.00
#
_symmetry.space_group_name_H-M   'P 1'
#
loop_
_entity.id
_entity.type
_entity.pdbx_description
1 polymer ?
#
loop_
_entity_poly.entity_id
_entity_poly.type
_entity_poly.pdbx_seq_one_letter_code
_entity_poly.pdbx_strand_id
1 'polypeptide(L)'
;MNSGDVCKFFLFACVSATEHSYDQTPEDNNLVRHLDACETMGNATAICSDKTGTLTTNRMTVVQSYLGGKLTRDSAQLPTLQTLNEKLGHLLVHCISINSGYTSRVLPPKKANDLPTQLGNKTECALLGFVQTLGGSYEDIRQQWPEESMLKVFTFNSVRKSMSTAIRNLDPNKRGITVFTKGASEMVLKK
;
A
#
# COMPACT_ATOMS: atom_id res chain seq x y z
N MET A 1 -25.10 -8.17 13.57
CA MET A 1 -23.91 -9.05 13.63
C MET A 1 -24.41 -10.45 13.30
N ASN A 2 -24.19 -11.10 12.16
CA ASN A 2 -23.30 -10.86 11.02
C ASN A 2 -24.09 -11.15 9.73
N SER A 3 -24.18 -10.16 8.86
CA SER A 3 -24.68 -10.29 7.48
C SER A 3 -23.59 -9.71 6.59
N GLY A 4 -22.60 -10.55 6.26
CA GLY A 4 -21.46 -10.18 5.43
C GLY A 4 -21.59 -10.78 4.04
N ASP A 5 -22.21 -10.00 3.15
CA ASP A 5 -21.99 -9.89 1.72
C ASP A 5 -21.50 -11.13 0.95
N VAL A 6 -22.46 -11.95 0.54
CA VAL A 6 -22.28 -12.89 -0.58
C VAL A 6 -22.73 -12.16 -1.86
N CYS A 7 -21.78 -11.58 -2.60
CA CYS A 7 -22.05 -11.06 -3.94
C CYS A 7 -22.38 -12.22 -4.89
N LYS A 8 -23.67 -12.50 -5.08
CA LYS A 8 -24.16 -13.42 -6.12
C LYS A 8 -24.14 -12.68 -7.48
N PHE A 9 -23.12 -12.93 -8.30
CA PHE A 9 -23.18 -12.62 -9.72
C PHE A 9 -23.77 -13.82 -10.45
N PHE A 10 -24.98 -13.67 -11.00
CA PHE A 10 -25.53 -14.59 -11.99
C PHE A 10 -25.01 -14.14 -13.37
N LEU A 11 -24.12 -14.92 -13.98
CA LEU A 11 -23.77 -14.79 -15.38
C LEU A 11 -24.21 -16.08 -16.09
N PHE A 12 -25.27 -16.00 -16.88
CA PHE A 12 -25.62 -17.04 -17.85
C PHE A 12 -24.83 -16.74 -19.14
N ALA A 13 -23.92 -17.63 -19.52
CA ALA A 13 -23.37 -17.66 -20.86
C ALA A 13 -23.20 -19.12 -21.31
N CYS A 14 -24.09 -19.55 -22.21
CA CYS A 14 -23.96 -20.80 -22.96
C CYS A 14 -22.65 -20.81 -23.76
N VAL A 15 -21.91 -21.92 -23.79
CA VAL A 15 -21.05 -22.23 -24.93
C VAL A 15 -20.98 -23.75 -25.18
N SER A 16 -21.68 -24.19 -26.23
CA SER A 16 -21.33 -25.37 -27.01
C SER A 16 -20.21 -24.99 -27.98
N ALA A 17 -18.94 -25.17 -27.62
CA ALA A 17 -17.78 -25.10 -28.52
C ALA A 17 -16.53 -25.66 -27.81
N THR A 18 -16.29 -26.97 -27.89
CA THR A 18 -15.18 -27.63 -27.16
C THR A 18 -13.91 -27.88 -27.98
N GLU A 19 -13.85 -27.56 -29.27
CA GLU A 19 -12.69 -27.96 -30.10
C GLU A 19 -11.88 -26.83 -30.78
N HIS A 20 -12.31 -25.55 -30.74
CA HIS A 20 -11.56 -24.44 -31.36
C HIS A 20 -10.89 -23.47 -30.38
N SER A 21 -11.07 -23.67 -29.08
CA SER A 21 -10.58 -22.72 -28.05
C SER A 21 -9.20 -23.08 -27.47
N TYR A 22 -8.52 -24.11 -27.99
CA TYR A 22 -7.26 -24.61 -27.42
C TYR A 22 -6.00 -23.88 -27.92
N ASP A 23 -6.07 -23.28 -29.11
CA ASP A 23 -4.90 -22.70 -29.79
C ASP A 23 -4.80 -21.16 -29.67
N GLN A 24 -5.73 -20.56 -28.93
CA GLN A 24 -5.66 -19.18 -28.45
C GLN A 24 -5.89 -19.31 -26.95
N THR A 25 -4.96 -18.96 -26.05
CA THR A 25 -4.53 -17.58 -25.84
C THR A 25 -3.27 -17.54 -24.94
N PRO A 26 -2.06 -17.38 -25.51
CA PRO A 26 -0.91 -16.87 -24.75
C PRO A 26 -1.10 -15.39 -24.34
N GLU A 27 -2.12 -14.71 -24.87
CA GLU A 27 -2.42 -13.30 -24.61
C GLU A 27 -3.23 -13.09 -23.31
N ASP A 28 -4.03 -14.07 -22.86
CA ASP A 28 -5.02 -13.88 -21.77
C ASP A 28 -4.54 -14.28 -20.37
N ASN A 29 -3.23 -14.54 -20.15
CA ASN A 29 -2.67 -14.97 -18.85
C ASN A 29 -3.45 -16.13 -18.18
N ASN A 30 -4.15 -16.96 -18.95
CA ASN A 30 -4.98 -18.06 -18.45
C ASN A 30 -4.34 -19.40 -18.84
N LEU A 31 -3.63 -20.02 -17.89
CA LEU A 31 -2.99 -21.32 -18.09
C LEU A 31 -3.89 -22.44 -17.55
N VAL A 32 -4.49 -23.20 -18.47
CA VAL A 32 -5.27 -24.40 -18.13
C VAL A 32 -4.32 -25.60 -17.98
N ARG A 33 -4.33 -26.23 -16.79
CA ARG A 33 -3.49 -27.42 -16.49
C ARG A 33 -4.19 -28.76 -16.74
N HIS A 34 -5.52 -28.78 -16.65
CA HIS A 34 -6.35 -29.97 -16.85
C HIS A 34 -7.49 -29.63 -17.80
N LEU A 35 -7.69 -30.44 -18.83
CA LEU A 35 -8.67 -30.15 -19.89
C LEU A 35 -10.11 -30.15 -19.35
N ASP A 36 -10.40 -31.02 -18.38
CA ASP A 36 -11.70 -31.14 -17.69
C ASP A 36 -12.08 -29.89 -16.89
N ALA A 37 -11.10 -29.01 -16.60
CA ALA A 37 -11.34 -27.75 -15.91
C ALA A 37 -12.14 -26.76 -16.78
N CYS A 38 -11.99 -26.81 -18.10
CA CYS A 38 -12.74 -25.94 -19.02
C CYS A 38 -14.24 -26.28 -19.00
N GLU A 39 -14.59 -27.57 -19.03
CA GLU A 39 -15.98 -28.04 -18.94
C GLU A 39 -16.59 -27.74 -17.57
N THR A 40 -15.81 -27.95 -16.50
CA THR A 40 -16.24 -27.65 -15.13
C THR A 40 -16.51 -26.15 -14.94
N MET A 41 -15.68 -25.27 -15.52
CA MET A 41 -15.85 -23.82 -15.45
C MET A 41 -17.08 -23.35 -16.24
N GLY A 42 -17.34 -23.93 -17.42
CA GLY A 42 -18.52 -23.61 -18.23
C GLY A 42 -19.86 -23.97 -17.56
N ASN A 43 -19.85 -24.98 -16.68
CA ASN A 43 -21.02 -25.41 -15.92
C ASN A 43 -21.08 -24.85 -14.48
N ALA A 44 -20.16 -23.95 -14.10
CA ALA A 44 -20.10 -23.44 -12.74
C ALA A 44 -21.25 -22.46 -12.44
N THR A 45 -22.07 -22.76 -11.43
CA THR A 45 -23.17 -21.89 -10.97
C THR A 45 -22.79 -21.00 -9.78
N ALA A 46 -21.62 -21.23 -9.18
CA ALA A 46 -21.09 -20.45 -8.06
C ALA A 46 -19.57 -20.37 -8.13
N ILE A 47 -19.01 -19.17 -7.93
CA ILE A 47 -17.57 -18.92 -7.85
C ILE A 47 -17.24 -18.45 -6.43
N CYS A 48 -16.44 -19.24 -5.72
CA CYS A 48 -15.89 -18.84 -4.44
C CYS A 48 -14.52 -18.19 -4.68
N SER A 49 -14.46 -16.87 -4.59
CA SER A 49 -13.20 -16.12 -4.76
C SER A 49 -12.67 -15.63 -3.42
N ASP A 50 -11.36 -15.76 -3.23
CA ASP A 50 -10.67 -15.12 -2.12
C ASP A 50 -10.55 -13.60 -2.34
N LYS A 51 -10.58 -12.81 -1.27
CA LYS A 51 -10.50 -11.35 -1.40
C LYS A 51 -9.08 -10.87 -1.75
N THR A 52 -8.09 -11.37 -1.01
CA THR A 52 -6.71 -10.89 -1.09
C THR A 52 -5.98 -11.61 -2.22
N GLY A 53 -5.54 -10.87 -3.24
CA GLY A 53 -4.80 -11.44 -4.37
C GLY A 53 -5.66 -11.98 -5.51
N THR A 54 -6.99 -12.11 -5.33
CA THR A 54 -7.93 -12.42 -6.42
C THR A 54 -8.83 -11.22 -6.72
N LEU A 55 -9.67 -10.76 -5.78
CA LEU A 55 -10.50 -9.56 -5.98
C LEU A 55 -9.73 -8.25 -5.82
N THR A 56 -8.61 -8.27 -5.10
CA THR A 56 -7.79 -7.08 -4.82
C THR A 56 -6.38 -7.30 -5.34
N THR A 57 -5.74 -6.24 -5.82
CA THR A 57 -4.40 -6.26 -6.42
C THR A 57 -3.26 -6.48 -5.42
N ASN A 58 -3.57 -6.97 -4.20
CA ASN A 58 -2.64 -7.17 -3.08
C ASN A 58 -1.66 -5.99 -2.90
N ARG A 59 -2.21 -4.79 -3.10
CA ARG A 59 -1.52 -3.50 -3.06
C ARG A 59 -2.28 -2.62 -2.10
N MET A 60 -1.56 -2.05 -1.15
CA MET A 60 -2.14 -1.06 -0.26
C MET A 60 -1.80 0.34 -0.74
N THR A 61 -2.79 1.21 -0.73
CA THR A 61 -2.66 2.63 -1.08
C THR A 61 -3.34 3.46 0.00
N VAL A 62 -2.87 4.69 0.19
CA VAL A 62 -3.56 5.64 1.05
C VAL A 62 -4.78 6.15 0.30
N VAL A 63 -5.96 5.90 0.86
CA VAL A 63 -7.24 6.32 0.28
C VAL A 63 -7.80 7.58 0.93
N GLN A 64 -7.47 7.80 2.19
CA GLN A 64 -7.97 8.91 3.01
C GLN A 64 -6.86 9.45 3.90
N SER A 65 -6.91 10.74 4.20
CA SER A 65 -5.97 11.37 5.13
C SER A 65 -6.66 12.41 5.99
N TYR A 66 -6.22 12.52 7.25
CA TYR A 66 -6.64 13.58 8.17
C TYR A 66 -5.41 14.40 8.55
N LEU A 67 -5.26 15.58 7.95
CA LEU A 67 -4.07 16.41 8.08
C LEU A 67 -4.49 17.86 8.36
N GLY A 68 -3.86 18.49 9.36
CA GLY A 68 -4.12 19.89 9.70
C GLY A 68 -5.58 20.20 10.05
N GLY A 69 -6.32 19.23 10.60
CA GLY A 69 -7.75 19.37 10.93
C GLY A 69 -8.71 19.13 9.75
N LYS A 70 -8.19 18.79 8.57
CA LYS A 70 -8.99 18.52 7.37
C LYS A 70 -8.99 17.03 7.03
N LEU A 71 -10.19 16.46 6.86
CA LEU A 71 -10.38 15.09 6.39
C LEU A 71 -10.59 15.08 4.87
N THR A 72 -9.70 14.39 4.17
CA THR A 72 -9.85 14.06 2.76
C THR A 72 -10.27 12.61 2.62
N ARG A 73 -11.40 12.37 1.96
CA ARG A 73 -11.99 11.03 1.80
C ARG A 73 -11.75 10.37 0.44
N ASP A 74 -11.27 11.13 -0.52
CA ASP A 74 -11.05 10.69 -1.90
C ASP A 74 -9.54 10.61 -2.19
N SER A 75 -9.10 9.47 -2.71
CA SER A 75 -7.73 9.25 -3.16
C SER A 75 -7.28 10.19 -4.27
N ALA A 76 -8.21 10.68 -5.11
CA ALA A 76 -7.89 11.61 -6.19
C ALA A 76 -7.68 13.05 -5.67
N GLN A 77 -8.18 13.37 -4.48
CA GLN A 77 -8.12 14.70 -3.88
C GLN A 77 -7.15 14.75 -2.70
N LEU A 78 -6.22 13.80 -2.62
CA LEU A 78 -5.19 13.80 -1.58
C LEU A 78 -4.40 15.12 -1.62
N PRO A 79 -4.07 15.68 -0.44
CA PRO A 79 -3.35 16.95 -0.40
C PRO A 79 -1.96 16.80 -1.01
N THR A 80 -1.46 17.88 -1.58
CA THR A 80 -0.06 18.02 -2.01
C THR A 80 0.70 18.89 -1.01
N LEU A 81 2.04 18.87 -1.05
CA LEU A 81 2.87 19.71 -0.18
C LEU A 81 2.54 21.20 -0.26
N GLN A 82 2.08 21.69 -1.41
CA GLN A 82 1.68 23.10 -1.60
C GLN A 82 0.39 23.46 -0.84
N THR A 83 -0.51 22.49 -0.65
CA THR A 83 -1.78 22.70 0.08
C THR A 83 -1.66 22.53 1.58
N LEU A 84 -0.55 21.95 2.05
CA LEU A 84 -0.28 21.71 3.46
C LEU A 84 0.56 22.85 4.03
N ASN A 85 0.45 23.05 5.34
CA ASN A 85 1.41 23.89 6.06
C ASN A 85 2.82 23.30 5.87
N GLU A 86 3.79 24.13 5.49
CA GLU A 86 5.18 23.73 5.22
C GLU A 86 5.77 22.88 6.35
N LYS A 87 5.56 23.27 7.60
CA LYS A 87 6.06 22.54 8.78
C LYS A 87 5.41 21.18 8.91
N LEU A 88 4.10 21.09 8.65
CA LEU A 88 3.37 19.82 8.72
C LEU A 88 3.79 18.88 7.59
N GLY A 89 3.88 19.38 6.36
CA GLY A 89 4.35 18.63 5.20
C GLY A 89 5.77 18.11 5.43
N HIS A 90 6.68 18.98 5.86
CA HIS A 90 8.06 18.62 6.17
C HIS A 90 8.13 17.49 7.23
N LEU A 91 7.42 17.63 8.35
CA LEU A 91 7.39 16.61 9.41
C LEU A 91 6.77 15.29 8.93
N LEU A 92 5.69 15.35 8.16
CA LEU A 92 4.99 14.17 7.65
C LEU A 92 5.88 13.37 6.71
N VAL A 93 6.51 14.04 5.75
CA VAL A 93 7.41 13.39 4.78
C VAL A 93 8.60 12.77 5.50
N HIS A 94 9.26 13.49 6.42
CA HIS A 94 10.37 12.94 7.20
C HIS A 94 9.93 11.76 8.07
N CYS A 95 8.78 11.87 8.73
CA CYS A 95 8.23 10.80 9.56
C CYS A 95 8.02 9.53 8.75
N ILE A 96 7.42 9.62 7.56
CA ILE A 96 7.15 8.44 6.72
C ILE A 96 8.45 7.85 6.17
N SER A 97 9.35 8.69 5.64
CA SER A 97 10.58 8.25 4.99
C SER A 97 11.55 7.57 5.96
N ILE A 98 11.69 8.12 7.19
CA ILE A 98 12.62 7.67 8.23
C ILE A 98 12.04 6.53 9.07
N ASN A 99 10.76 6.60 9.41
CA ASN A 99 10.11 5.56 10.24
C ASN A 99 9.56 4.40 9.40
N SER A 100 10.10 4.14 8.21
CA SER A 100 9.75 3.00 7.36
C SER A 100 10.97 2.14 7.13
N GLY A 101 10.79 0.81 7.06
CA GLY A 101 11.90 -0.10 6.83
C GLY A 101 12.65 0.26 5.56
N TYR A 102 13.98 0.18 5.59
CA TYR A 102 14.82 0.55 4.45
C TYR A 102 14.61 -0.39 3.25
N THR A 103 14.24 -1.65 3.52
CA THR A 103 13.85 -2.64 2.52
C THR A 103 12.51 -2.31 1.84
N SER A 104 11.65 -1.51 2.48
CA SER A 104 10.38 -1.09 1.92
C SER A 104 10.61 0.01 0.87
N ARG A 105 10.26 -0.26 -0.39
CA ARG A 105 10.46 0.64 -1.54
C ARG A 105 9.32 0.54 -2.54
N VAL A 106 9.04 1.63 -3.24
CA VAL A 106 8.10 1.68 -4.36
C VAL A 106 8.90 1.86 -5.64
N LEU A 107 8.93 0.81 -6.47
CA LEU A 107 9.62 0.86 -7.75
C LEU A 107 8.66 1.35 -8.85
N PRO A 108 9.18 2.14 -9.81
CA PRO A 108 8.41 2.50 -10.98
C PRO A 108 7.97 1.24 -11.75
N PRO A 109 6.86 1.32 -12.48
CA PRO A 109 6.39 0.19 -13.27
C PRO A 109 7.39 -0.16 -14.38
N LYS A 110 7.55 -1.46 -14.65
CA LYS A 110 8.47 -1.95 -15.69
C LYS A 110 7.94 -1.69 -17.11
N LYS A 111 6.62 -1.57 -17.25
CA LYS A 111 5.92 -1.25 -18.51
C LYS A 111 5.03 -0.03 -18.29
N ALA A 112 4.79 0.75 -19.33
CA ALA A 112 4.05 2.01 -19.26
C ALA A 112 2.62 1.90 -18.69
N ASN A 113 2.01 0.72 -18.75
CA ASN A 113 0.65 0.47 -18.27
C ASN A 113 0.58 -0.37 -16.97
N ASP A 114 1.74 -0.76 -16.43
CA ASP A 114 1.78 -1.54 -15.18
C ASP A 114 1.66 -0.62 -13.96
N LEU A 115 1.17 -1.18 -12.86
CA LEU A 115 1.18 -0.49 -11.58
C LEU A 115 2.60 -0.51 -10.97
N PRO A 116 2.97 0.51 -10.16
CA PRO A 116 4.26 0.53 -9.46
C PRO A 116 4.46 -0.73 -8.62
N THR A 117 5.67 -1.27 -8.54
CA THR A 117 5.91 -2.48 -7.73
C THR A 117 6.22 -2.11 -6.28
N GLN A 118 5.51 -2.70 -5.32
CA GLN A 118 5.75 -2.50 -3.88
C GLN A 118 6.61 -3.65 -3.33
N LEU A 119 7.83 -3.33 -2.90
CA LEU A 119 8.77 -4.26 -2.25
C LEU A 119 8.80 -4.00 -0.75
N GLY A 120 8.68 -5.04 0.07
CA GLY A 120 8.67 -4.91 1.53
C GLY A 120 7.26 -4.90 2.14
N ASN A 121 7.11 -4.26 3.30
CA ASN A 121 5.84 -4.23 4.00
C ASN A 121 4.82 -3.36 3.25
N LYS A 122 3.70 -3.96 2.84
CA LYS A 122 2.66 -3.31 2.03
C LYS A 122 2.15 -2.01 2.65
N THR A 123 2.07 -1.90 3.98
CA THR A 123 1.60 -0.67 4.65
C THR A 123 2.63 0.44 4.53
N GLU A 124 3.90 0.09 4.69
CA GLU A 124 5.00 1.05 4.55
C GLU A 124 5.12 1.52 3.10
N CYS A 125 5.04 0.60 2.14
CA CYS A 125 5.01 0.95 0.72
C CYS A 125 3.84 1.86 0.35
N ALA A 126 2.66 1.67 0.96
CA ALA A 126 1.52 2.56 0.77
C ALA A 126 1.84 3.99 1.24
N LEU A 127 2.47 4.13 2.41
CA LEU A 127 2.87 5.43 2.95
C LEU A 127 3.99 6.07 2.12
N LEU A 128 4.98 5.30 1.66
CA LEU A 128 6.03 5.80 0.76
C LEU A 128 5.46 6.27 -0.58
N GLY A 129 4.49 5.54 -1.13
CA GLY A 129 3.73 5.99 -2.31
C GLY A 129 2.96 7.28 -2.04
N PHE A 130 2.42 7.46 -0.83
CA PHE A 130 1.75 8.69 -0.43
C PHE A 130 2.72 9.89 -0.35
N VAL A 131 3.96 9.69 0.07
CA VAL A 131 5.01 10.72 0.00
C VAL A 131 5.26 11.17 -1.44
N GLN A 132 5.31 10.23 -2.38
CA GLN A 132 5.44 10.55 -3.81
C GLN A 132 4.22 11.34 -4.31
N THR A 133 3.00 10.96 -3.92
CA THR A 133 1.77 11.70 -4.26
C THR A 133 1.74 13.11 -3.69
N LEU A 134 2.30 13.31 -2.50
CA LEU A 134 2.45 14.64 -1.89
C LEU A 134 3.41 15.54 -2.70
N GLY A 135 4.28 14.97 -3.54
CA GLY A 135 5.33 15.66 -4.29
C GLY A 135 6.70 15.62 -3.62
N GLY A 136 6.90 14.76 -2.61
CA GLY A 136 8.18 14.56 -1.93
C GLY A 136 8.94 13.34 -2.46
N SER A 137 10.27 13.38 -2.36
CA SER A 137 11.15 12.23 -2.62
C SER A 137 11.55 11.60 -1.27
N TYR A 138 11.13 10.35 -1.04
CA TYR A 138 11.54 9.65 0.18
C TYR A 138 12.97 9.11 0.07
N GLU A 139 13.44 8.86 -1.15
CA GLU A 139 14.80 8.45 -1.45
C GLU A 139 15.81 9.51 -1.01
N ASP A 140 15.55 10.78 -1.34
CA ASP A 140 16.46 11.89 -0.99
C ASP A 140 16.58 12.05 0.53
N ILE A 141 15.45 11.92 1.25
CA ILE A 141 15.43 12.00 2.71
C ILE A 141 16.19 10.84 3.33
N ARG A 142 16.10 9.63 2.76
CA ARG A 142 16.86 8.47 3.23
C ARG A 142 18.36 8.60 2.94
N GLN A 143 18.75 9.29 1.86
CA GLN A 143 20.16 9.62 1.60
C GLN A 143 20.69 10.64 2.61
N GLN A 144 19.88 11.63 2.98
CA GLN A 144 20.24 12.63 3.98
C GLN A 144 20.25 12.05 5.41
N TRP A 145 19.36 11.10 5.69
CA TRP A 145 19.21 10.43 6.98
C TRP A 145 19.42 8.92 6.83
N PRO A 146 20.67 8.46 6.65
CA PRO A 146 20.95 7.04 6.48
C PRO A 146 20.80 6.29 7.82
N GLU A 147 20.77 4.95 7.80
CA GLU A 147 20.48 4.13 8.98
C GLU A 147 21.46 4.38 10.15
N GLU A 148 22.70 4.75 9.86
CA GLU A 148 23.72 5.07 10.87
C GLU A 148 23.42 6.36 11.64
N SER A 149 22.59 7.24 11.07
CA SER A 149 22.13 8.47 11.74
C SER A 149 21.01 8.20 12.76
N MET A 150 20.40 7.01 12.71
CA MET A 150 19.32 6.62 13.61
C MET A 150 19.89 6.24 14.97
N LEU A 151 19.45 6.93 16.02
CA LEU A 151 19.91 6.67 17.39
C LEU A 151 19.33 5.35 17.91
N LYS A 152 18.05 5.10 17.63
CA LYS A 152 17.38 3.86 18.02
C LYS A 152 16.16 3.60 17.16
N VAL A 153 16.03 2.36 16.67
CA VAL A 153 14.83 1.87 15.99
C VAL A 153 14.12 0.89 16.92
N PHE A 154 12.86 1.15 17.21
CA PHE A 154 11.92 0.23 17.84
C PHE A 154 11.05 -0.37 16.76
N THR A 155 11.37 -1.61 16.38
CA THR A 155 10.61 -2.36 15.39
C THR A 155 9.17 -2.60 15.85
N PHE A 156 8.31 -2.95 14.89
CA PHE A 156 6.91 -3.21 15.18
C PHE A 156 6.76 -4.33 16.21
N ASN A 157 6.01 -4.05 17.27
CA ASN A 157 5.68 -5.00 18.32
C ASN A 157 4.15 -5.18 18.36
N SER A 158 3.66 -6.43 18.33
CA SER A 158 2.23 -6.74 18.29
C SER A 158 1.46 -6.30 19.55
N VAL A 159 2.12 -6.23 20.70
CA VAL A 159 1.53 -5.73 21.96
C VAL A 159 1.40 -4.20 21.92
N ARG A 160 2.44 -3.51 21.44
CA ARG A 160 2.44 -2.04 21.34
C ARG A 160 1.65 -1.53 20.12
N LYS A 161 1.50 -2.37 19.10
CA LYS A 161 0.93 -2.08 17.77
C LYS A 161 1.51 -0.81 17.14
N SER A 162 2.81 -0.57 17.37
CA SER A 162 3.50 0.62 16.89
C SER A 162 4.98 0.33 16.58
N MET A 163 5.55 1.17 15.73
CA MET A 163 6.97 1.25 15.39
C MET A 163 7.43 2.69 15.60
N SER A 164 8.63 2.87 16.15
CA SER A 164 9.19 4.19 16.40
C SER A 164 10.67 4.26 16.05
N THR A 165 11.10 5.38 15.47
CA THR A 165 12.50 5.66 15.16
C THR A 165 12.91 6.97 15.80
N ALA A 166 13.99 6.92 16.59
CA ALA A 166 14.60 8.07 17.24
C ALA A 166 15.80 8.55 16.44
N ILE A 167 15.81 9.84 16.11
CA ILE A 167 16.91 10.52 15.40
C ILE A 167 17.35 11.75 16.19
N ARG A 168 18.53 12.29 15.85
CA ARG A 168 18.88 13.65 16.26
C ARG A 168 17.87 14.63 15.65
N ASN A 169 17.70 15.79 16.28
CA ASN A 169 16.73 16.78 15.82
C ASN A 169 16.93 17.10 14.32
N LEU A 170 15.82 17.25 13.58
CA LEU A 170 15.84 17.62 12.17
C LEU A 170 16.52 18.97 11.94
N ASP A 171 16.39 19.88 12.91
CA ASP A 171 17.04 21.18 12.92
C ASP A 171 18.42 21.04 13.59
N PRO A 172 19.53 21.14 12.83
CA PRO A 172 20.88 20.97 13.38
C PRO A 172 21.24 22.01 14.44
N ASN A 173 20.55 23.15 14.48
CA ASN A 173 20.79 24.19 15.48
C ASN A 173 20.07 23.92 16.81
N LYS A 174 19.16 22.94 16.86
CA LYS A 174 18.39 22.61 18.06
C LYS A 174 18.87 21.31 18.67
N ARG A 175 19.42 21.39 19.89
CA ARG A 175 19.69 20.20 20.71
C ARG A 175 18.38 19.48 21.03
N GLY A 176 18.37 18.16 20.85
CA GLY A 176 17.21 17.33 21.15
C GLY A 176 17.18 16.04 20.33
N ILE A 177 16.21 15.20 20.65
CA ILE A 177 15.92 13.95 19.94
C ILE A 177 14.51 14.07 19.36
N THR A 178 14.36 13.76 18.07
CA THR A 178 13.06 13.65 17.43
C THR A 178 12.70 12.17 17.33
N VAL A 179 11.53 11.81 17.82
CA VAL A 179 11.01 10.43 17.75
C VAL A 179 9.81 10.42 16.83
N PHE A 180 9.94 9.71 15.72
CA PHE A 180 8.82 9.41 14.84
C PHE A 180 8.15 8.12 15.29
N THR A 181 6.83 8.10 15.30
CA THR A 181 6.04 6.91 15.67
C THR A 181 4.92 6.71 14.66
N LYS A 182 4.72 5.46 14.25
CA LYS A 182 3.59 5.02 13.45
C LYS A 182 2.97 3.80 14.11
N GLY A 183 1.65 3.66 14.01
CA GLY A 183 0.95 2.57 14.66
C GLY A 183 -0.56 2.75 14.57
N ALA A 184 -1.29 1.86 15.25
CA ALA A 184 -2.74 1.97 15.33
C ALA A 184 -3.15 3.29 16.01
N SER A 185 -4.12 3.99 15.43
CA SER A 185 -4.52 5.33 15.87
C SER A 185 -4.91 5.36 17.35
N GLU A 186 -5.63 4.35 17.81
CA GLU A 186 -6.08 4.19 19.19
C GLU A 186 -4.93 3.89 20.16
N MET A 187 -3.78 3.42 19.69
CA MET A 187 -2.61 3.18 20.53
C MET A 187 -1.70 4.40 20.62
N VAL A 188 -1.59 5.15 19.52
CA VAL A 188 -0.78 6.37 19.46
C VAL A 188 -1.48 7.53 20.17
N LEU A 189 -2.80 7.68 20.01
CA LEU A 189 -3.58 8.79 20.59
C LEU A 189 -3.97 8.60 22.05
N LYS A 190 -3.83 7.38 22.61
CA LYS A 190 -4.12 7.11 24.03
C LYS A 190 -3.06 7.64 25.00
N LYS A 191 -1.94 8.15 24.49
CA LYS A 191 -0.79 8.58 25.28
C LYS A 191 -0.84 10.06 25.62
#